data_AF-A0A3M2BW07-F1
#
_entry.id   AF-A0A3M2BW07-F1
#
_cell.length_a   1.000
_cell.length_b   1.000
_cell.length_c   1.000
_cell.angle_alpha   90.00
_cell.angle_beta   90.00
_cell.angle_gamma   90.00
#
_symmetry.space_group_name_H-M   'P 1'
#
loop_
_entity.id
_entity.type
_entity.pdbx_description
1 polymer ?
#
loop_
_entity_poly.entity_id
_entity_poly.type
_entity_poly.pdbx_seq_one_letter_code
_entity_poly.pdbx_strand_id
1 'polypeptide(L)'
;MLLTEHEHLFLVQVLGLDVVVRPLTAAEVRHLTKVGAFLPPTEVNEWICIQATLHIPGVEDKEEYLSSKCLAALPDLLAEAILGLSSFKSQDEFYDLLEEHRQNQALLENTIETLICTAFKSLSPLDVRKLNIHQQLDLLAKAEVILGTQIGKDKKRAAKDLLSPEAADKPDAF
;
A
#
# COMPACT_ATOMS: atom_id res chain seq x y z
N MET A 1 -26.30 16.34 6.17
CA MET A 1 -26.07 15.76 7.51
C MET A 1 -24.61 15.29 7.59
N LEU A 2 -23.64 16.21 7.46
CA LEU A 2 -22.21 15.89 7.33
C LEU A 2 -21.42 16.07 8.64
N LEU A 3 -21.96 16.87 9.57
CA LEU A 3 -21.26 17.29 10.80
C LEU A 3 -21.26 16.24 11.92
N THR A 4 -22.10 15.21 11.83
CA THR A 4 -22.26 14.21 12.90
C THR A 4 -21.42 12.95 12.70
N GLU A 5 -20.84 12.73 11.53
CA GLU A 5 -20.12 11.49 11.18
C GLU A 5 -18.59 11.65 11.16
N HIS A 6 -18.08 12.89 11.18
CA HIS A 6 -16.66 13.17 11.07
C HIS A 6 -16.18 14.14 12.17
N GLU A 7 -15.19 13.70 12.96
CA GLU A 7 -14.62 14.49 14.05
C GLU A 7 -13.76 15.66 13.57
N HIS A 8 -13.17 15.55 12.39
CA HIS A 8 -12.25 16.54 11.82
C HIS A 8 -12.64 16.88 10.37
N LEU A 9 -12.98 18.14 10.15
CA LEU A 9 -13.39 18.69 8.87
C LEU A 9 -12.52 19.91 8.54
N PHE A 10 -12.06 19.98 7.30
CA PHE A 10 -11.20 21.05 6.82
C PHE A 10 -11.78 21.66 5.55
N LEU A 11 -11.67 22.98 5.44
CA LEU A 11 -11.94 23.70 4.21
C LEU A 11 -10.61 23.93 3.50
N VAL A 12 -10.45 23.37 2.31
CA VAL A 12 -9.26 23.53 1.48
C VAL A 12 -9.67 24.32 0.25
N GLN A 13 -8.88 25.34 -0.10
CA GLN A 13 -9.10 26.12 -1.30
C GLN A 13 -8.05 25.76 -2.36
N VAL A 14 -8.50 25.20 -3.49
CA VAL A 14 -7.63 24.76 -4.58
C VAL A 14 -8.14 25.35 -5.88
N LEU A 15 -7.30 26.08 -6.62
CA LEU A 15 -7.67 26.74 -7.88
C LEU A 15 -8.93 27.63 -7.77
N GLY A 16 -9.15 28.24 -6.60
CA GLY A 16 -10.33 29.07 -6.33
C GLY A 16 -11.62 28.28 -6.06
N LEU A 17 -11.55 26.95 -5.97
CA LEU A 17 -12.64 26.09 -5.50
C LEU A 17 -12.49 25.83 -4.01
N ASP A 18 -13.57 26.02 -3.28
CA ASP A 18 -13.67 25.65 -1.88
C ASP A 18 -14.08 24.18 -1.79
N VAL A 19 -13.31 23.36 -1.08
CA VAL A 19 -13.55 21.92 -0.96
C VAL A 19 -13.56 21.54 0.52
N VAL A 20 -14.63 20.87 0.96
CA VAL A 20 -14.71 20.32 2.31
C VAL A 20 -14.14 18.91 2.28
N VAL A 21 -13.06 18.70 3.04
CA VAL A 21 -12.37 17.42 3.14
C VAL A 21 -12.26 16.97 4.59
N ARG A 22 -11.97 15.69 4.77
CA ARG A 22 -11.47 15.11 6.02
C ARG A 22 -10.08 14.51 5.79
N PRO A 23 -9.26 14.37 6.82
CA PRO A 23 -8.03 13.59 6.70
C PRO A 23 -8.37 12.12 6.46
N LEU A 24 -7.44 11.42 5.81
CA LEU A 24 -7.48 9.98 5.68
C LEU A 24 -7.21 9.33 7.04
N THR A 25 -7.94 8.27 7.33
CA THR A 25 -7.71 7.44 8.50
C THR A 25 -6.49 6.54 8.30
N ALA A 26 -5.89 6.06 9.39
CA ALA A 26 -4.79 5.09 9.32
C ALA A 26 -5.18 3.77 8.62
N ALA A 27 -6.47 3.41 8.59
CA ALA A 27 -6.94 2.25 7.84
C ALA A 27 -6.93 2.51 6.33
N GLU A 28 -7.43 3.67 5.90
CA GLU A 28 -7.45 4.08 4.50
C GLU A 28 -6.05 4.26 3.95
N VAL A 29 -5.16 4.93 4.68
CA VAL A 29 -3.75 5.07 4.29
C VAL A 29 -3.11 3.69 4.07
N ARG A 30 -3.27 2.76 5.02
CA ARG A 30 -2.74 1.39 4.86
C ARG A 30 -3.34 0.65 3.67
N HIS A 31 -4.59 0.93 3.32
CA HIS A 31 -5.22 0.35 2.13
C HIS A 31 -4.65 0.97 0.85
N LEU A 32 -4.52 2.30 0.82
CA LEU A 32 -3.91 3.09 -0.25
C LEU A 32 -2.48 2.65 -0.54
N THR A 33 -1.68 2.44 0.50
CA THR A 33 -0.32 1.94 0.35
C THR A 33 -0.27 0.57 -0.32
N LYS A 34 -1.21 -0.32 0.01
CA LYS A 34 -1.24 -1.68 -0.53
C LYS A 34 -1.78 -1.74 -1.96
N VAL A 35 -2.87 -1.02 -2.22
CA VAL A 35 -3.58 -1.05 -3.51
C VAL A 35 -2.98 -0.03 -4.48
N GLY A 36 -2.64 1.15 -3.99
CA GLY A 36 -2.02 2.22 -4.78
C GLY A 36 -0.65 1.85 -5.34
N ALA A 37 0.02 0.84 -4.77
CA ALA A 37 1.24 0.28 -5.37
C ALA A 37 1.00 -0.21 -6.82
N PHE A 38 -0.22 -0.62 -7.16
CA PHE A 38 -0.58 -1.11 -8.51
C PHE A 38 -1.11 -0.05 -9.45
N LEU A 39 -1.44 1.13 -8.93
CA LEU A 39 -2.13 2.16 -9.68
C LEU A 39 -1.15 3.24 -10.14
N PRO A 40 -1.37 3.87 -11.31
CA PRO A 40 -0.67 5.08 -11.70
C PRO A 40 -0.82 6.18 -10.63
N PRO A 41 0.20 7.04 -10.41
CA PRO A 41 0.13 8.12 -9.43
C PRO A 41 -1.12 9.00 -9.54
N THR A 42 -1.59 9.25 -10.77
CA THR A 42 -2.79 10.05 -11.05
C THR A 42 -4.06 9.37 -10.54
N GLU A 43 -4.23 8.06 -10.78
CA GLU A 43 -5.38 7.30 -10.28
C GLU A 43 -5.37 7.20 -8.75
N VAL A 44 -4.19 7.13 -8.15
CA VAL A 44 -4.01 7.16 -6.69
C VAL A 44 -4.50 8.50 -6.12
N ASN A 45 -4.16 9.62 -6.75
CA ASN A 45 -4.60 10.96 -6.32
C ASN A 45 -6.11 11.14 -6.45
N GLU A 46 -6.69 10.68 -7.56
CA GLU A 46 -8.14 10.66 -7.73
C GLU A 46 -8.83 9.85 -6.63
N TRP A 47 -8.29 8.68 -6.30
CA TRP A 47 -8.83 7.84 -5.23
C TRP A 47 -8.74 8.52 -3.85
N ILE A 48 -7.61 9.16 -3.55
CA ILE A 48 -7.45 10.00 -2.33
C ILE A 48 -8.55 11.06 -2.29
N CYS A 49 -8.72 11.80 -3.38
CA CYS A 49 -9.70 12.88 -3.47
C CYS A 49 -11.12 12.35 -3.26
N ILE A 50 -11.51 11.26 -3.91
CA ILE A 50 -12.84 10.67 -3.79
C ILE A 50 -13.14 10.25 -2.34
N GLN A 51 -12.18 9.61 -1.67
CA GLN A 51 -12.35 9.10 -0.31
C GLN A 51 -12.42 10.20 0.76
N ALA A 52 -11.56 11.21 0.63
CA ALA A 52 -11.41 12.26 1.63
C ALA A 52 -12.28 13.50 1.37
N THR A 53 -12.71 13.75 0.13
CA THR A 53 -13.61 14.86 -0.19
C THR A 53 -15.01 14.54 0.26
N LEU A 54 -15.61 15.44 1.02
CA LEU A 54 -16.97 15.31 1.52
C LEU A 54 -17.96 16.12 0.71
N HIS A 55 -17.56 17.34 0.32
CA HIS A 55 -18.42 18.24 -0.43
C HIS A 55 -17.62 19.23 -1.26
N ILE A 56 -18.10 19.49 -2.48
CA ILE A 56 -17.64 20.56 -3.36
C ILE A 56 -18.88 21.42 -3.66
N PRO A 57 -18.92 22.72 -3.31
CA PRO A 57 -20.04 23.60 -3.58
C PRO A 57 -20.35 23.67 -5.08
N GLY A 58 -21.64 23.60 -5.43
CA GLY A 58 -22.09 23.65 -6.83
C GLY A 58 -21.86 22.34 -7.60
N VAL A 59 -21.38 21.29 -6.94
CA VAL A 59 -21.21 19.96 -7.52
C VAL A 59 -22.15 18.98 -6.83
N GLU A 60 -23.03 18.34 -7.61
CA GLU A 60 -23.98 17.34 -7.10
C GLU A 60 -23.33 15.96 -6.92
N ASP A 61 -22.53 15.53 -7.90
CA ASP A 61 -21.77 14.28 -7.86
C ASP A 61 -20.26 14.58 -7.84
N LYS A 62 -19.67 14.46 -6.65
CA LYS A 62 -18.23 14.70 -6.44
C LYS A 62 -17.37 13.66 -7.16
N GLU A 63 -17.82 12.41 -7.27
CA GLU A 63 -17.03 11.32 -7.83
C GLU A 63 -16.95 11.48 -9.34
N GLU A 64 -18.10 11.72 -9.99
CA GLU A 64 -18.13 12.04 -11.41
C GLU A 64 -17.34 13.33 -11.71
N TYR A 65 -17.47 14.34 -10.86
CA TYR A 65 -16.74 15.60 -11.04
C TYR A 65 -15.23 15.42 -10.98
N LEU A 66 -14.72 14.77 -9.92
CA LEU A 66 -13.28 14.55 -9.71
C LEU A 66 -12.67 13.61 -10.75
N SER A 67 -13.42 12.63 -11.24
CA SER A 67 -12.93 11.65 -12.22
C SER A 67 -12.99 12.12 -13.67
N SER A 68 -13.91 13.02 -14.03
CA SER A 68 -14.19 13.28 -15.46
C SER A 68 -14.46 14.72 -15.86
N LYS A 69 -14.86 15.61 -14.93
CA LYS A 69 -15.30 16.98 -15.26
C LYS A 69 -14.33 18.06 -14.77
N CYS A 70 -13.49 17.74 -13.79
CA CYS A 70 -12.55 18.70 -13.23
C CYS A 70 -11.31 18.88 -14.12
N LEU A 71 -10.54 19.93 -13.83
CA LEU A 71 -9.24 20.11 -14.46
C LEU A 71 -8.30 18.99 -14.01
N ALA A 72 -7.50 18.46 -14.94
CA ALA A 72 -6.57 17.35 -14.65
C ALA A 72 -5.59 17.64 -13.50
N ALA A 73 -5.27 18.91 -13.22
CA ALA A 73 -4.40 19.29 -12.12
C ALA A 73 -5.11 19.33 -10.75
N LEU A 74 -6.45 19.36 -10.71
CA LEU A 74 -7.19 19.49 -9.47
C LEU A 74 -7.00 18.27 -8.53
N PRO A 75 -7.08 17.01 -9.00
CA PRO A 75 -6.86 15.85 -8.14
C PRO A 75 -5.46 15.83 -7.53
N ASP A 76 -4.42 16.22 -8.28
CA ASP A 76 -3.06 16.24 -7.76
C ASP A 76 -2.89 17.25 -6.62
N LEU A 77 -3.34 18.49 -6.84
CA LEU A 77 -3.24 19.57 -5.85
C LEU A 77 -4.11 19.31 -4.61
N LEU A 78 -5.30 18.73 -4.82
CA LEU A 78 -6.21 18.40 -3.72
C LEU A 78 -5.69 17.21 -2.91
N ALA A 79 -5.13 16.19 -3.57
CA ALA A 79 -4.50 15.06 -2.89
C ALA A 79 -3.30 15.51 -2.06
N GLU A 80 -2.45 16.41 -2.56
CA GLU A 80 -1.35 17.00 -1.80
C GLU A 80 -1.84 17.64 -0.50
N ALA A 81 -2.89 18.47 -0.58
CA ALA A 81 -3.48 19.10 0.59
C ALA A 81 -4.07 18.08 1.59
N ILE A 82 -4.77 17.05 1.10
CA ILE A 82 -5.34 15.99 1.92
C ILE A 82 -4.25 15.18 2.62
N LEU A 83 -3.17 14.83 1.92
CA LEU A 83 -2.04 14.08 2.48
C LEU A 83 -1.33 14.88 3.56
N GLY A 84 -1.14 16.19 3.35
CA GLY A 84 -0.59 17.10 4.37
C GLY A 84 -1.42 17.12 5.65
N LEU A 85 -2.75 17.02 5.54
CA LEU A 85 -3.65 16.90 6.70
C LEU A 85 -3.64 15.50 7.34
N SER A 86 -3.23 14.48 6.59
CA SER A 86 -3.26 13.06 6.99
C SER A 86 -1.96 12.58 7.64
N SER A 87 -1.13 13.51 8.13
CA SER A 87 0.17 13.26 8.79
C SER A 87 1.33 12.84 7.88
N PHE A 88 1.23 13.02 6.57
CA PHE A 88 2.41 12.99 5.70
C PHE A 88 3.06 14.37 5.67
N LYS A 89 4.40 14.43 5.69
CA LYS A 89 5.10 15.72 5.62
C LYS A 89 5.02 16.33 4.21
N SER A 90 4.95 15.48 3.19
CA SER A 90 4.78 15.86 1.78
C SER A 90 4.15 14.71 0.98
N GLN A 91 3.64 15.04 -0.21
CA GLN A 91 3.17 14.05 -1.18
C GLN A 91 4.33 13.14 -1.66
N ASP A 92 5.55 13.67 -1.74
CA ASP A 92 6.74 12.89 -2.10
C ASP A 92 7.00 11.76 -1.11
N GLU A 93 6.90 12.01 0.20
CA GLU A 93 7.08 10.97 1.24
C GLU A 93 6.08 9.81 1.06
N PHE A 94 4.85 10.12 0.65
CA PHE A 94 3.84 9.11 0.35
C PHE A 94 4.19 8.30 -0.91
N TYR A 95 4.67 8.95 -1.96
CA TYR A 95 5.07 8.26 -3.19
C TYR A 95 6.35 7.43 -3.04
N ASP A 96 7.32 7.90 -2.25
CA ASP A 96 8.50 7.12 -1.91
C ASP A 96 8.10 5.80 -1.23
N LEU A 97 7.14 5.87 -0.31
CA LEU A 97 6.59 4.70 0.37
C LEU A 97 5.84 3.77 -0.61
N LEU A 98 5.07 4.31 -1.55
CA LEU A 98 4.44 3.51 -2.61
C LEU A 98 5.47 2.80 -3.50
N GLU A 99 6.54 3.50 -3.87
CA GLU A 99 7.60 2.96 -4.70
C GLU A 99 8.39 1.86 -3.98
N GLU A 100 8.67 2.03 -2.68
CA GLU A 100 9.25 0.98 -1.85
C GLU A 100 8.36 -0.28 -1.86
N HIS A 101 7.04 -0.11 -1.74
CA HIS A 101 6.10 -1.21 -1.80
C HIS A 101 6.07 -1.90 -3.18
N ARG A 102 6.14 -1.14 -4.28
CA ARG A 102 6.27 -1.69 -5.64
C ARG A 102 7.53 -2.52 -5.80
N GLN A 103 8.67 -2.02 -5.33
CA GLN A 103 9.95 -2.73 -5.43
C GLN A 103 9.96 -4.01 -4.59
N ASN A 104 9.48 -3.93 -3.35
CA ASN A 104 9.35 -5.08 -2.46
C ASN A 104 8.46 -6.17 -3.07
N GLN A 105 7.39 -5.76 -3.76
CA GLN A 105 6.52 -6.71 -4.43
C GLN A 105 7.14 -7.32 -5.68
N ALA A 106 7.78 -6.52 -6.53
CA ALA A 106 8.50 -7.05 -7.69
C ALA A 106 9.57 -8.07 -7.26
N LEU A 107 10.24 -7.82 -6.13
CA LEU A 107 11.19 -8.75 -5.54
C LEU A 107 10.51 -10.04 -5.06
N LEU A 108 9.34 -9.94 -4.44
CA LEU A 108 8.56 -11.11 -4.05
C LEU A 108 8.12 -11.94 -5.26
N GLU A 109 7.63 -11.30 -6.32
CA GLU A 109 7.21 -11.95 -7.57
C GLU A 109 8.39 -12.67 -8.22
N ASN A 110 9.55 -12.01 -8.34
CA ASN A 110 10.77 -12.64 -8.84
C ASN A 110 11.22 -13.83 -7.97
N THR A 111 11.04 -13.74 -6.65
CA THR A 111 11.36 -14.83 -5.72
C THR A 111 10.43 -16.03 -5.95
N ILE A 112 9.13 -15.78 -6.14
CA ILE A 112 8.13 -16.82 -6.44
C ILE A 112 8.48 -17.51 -7.76
N GLU A 113 8.74 -16.73 -8.83
CA GLU A 113 9.14 -17.25 -10.13
C GLU A 113 10.40 -18.13 -10.02
N THR A 114 11.42 -17.64 -9.32
CA THR A 114 12.68 -18.36 -9.15
C THR A 114 12.47 -19.68 -8.41
N LEU A 115 11.69 -19.70 -7.33
CA LEU A 115 11.42 -20.93 -6.57
C LEU A 115 10.67 -21.96 -7.40
N ILE A 116 9.63 -21.53 -8.13
CA ILE A 116 8.86 -22.41 -9.01
C ILE A 116 9.76 -22.99 -10.11
N CYS A 117 10.54 -22.17 -10.81
CA CYS A 117 11.45 -22.64 -11.86
C CYS A 117 12.56 -23.56 -11.32
N THR A 118 13.03 -23.33 -10.09
CA THR A 118 14.04 -24.17 -9.45
C THR A 118 13.48 -25.56 -9.13
N ALA A 119 12.24 -25.63 -8.63
CA ALA A 119 11.56 -26.89 -8.35
C ALA A 119 11.10 -27.63 -9.62
N PHE A 120 10.62 -26.89 -10.62
CA PHE A 120 10.07 -27.41 -11.87
C PHE A 120 10.93 -27.00 -13.05
N LYS A 121 11.99 -27.77 -13.33
CA LYS A 121 12.98 -27.49 -14.39
C LYS A 121 12.40 -27.38 -15.81
N SER A 122 11.17 -27.83 -16.03
CA SER A 122 10.45 -27.72 -17.31
C SER A 122 9.77 -26.36 -17.53
N LEU A 123 9.66 -25.52 -16.49
CA LEU A 123 8.99 -24.22 -16.55
C LEU A 123 10.03 -23.10 -16.63
N SER A 124 9.85 -22.18 -17.60
CA SER A 124 10.60 -20.93 -17.64
C SER A 124 9.88 -19.83 -16.84
N PRO A 125 10.56 -18.75 -16.43
CA PRO A 125 9.92 -17.61 -15.75
C PRO A 125 8.76 -17.01 -16.56
N LEU A 126 8.88 -16.99 -17.89
CA LEU A 126 7.82 -16.52 -18.79
C LEU A 126 6.58 -17.41 -18.75
N ASP A 127 6.74 -18.72 -18.52
CA ASP A 127 5.62 -19.64 -18.39
C ASP A 127 4.90 -19.42 -17.06
N VAL A 128 5.65 -19.17 -15.98
CA VAL A 128 5.09 -18.85 -14.66
C VAL A 128 4.26 -17.56 -14.70
N ARG A 129 4.75 -16.51 -15.36
CA ARG A 129 4.03 -15.22 -15.51
C ARG A 129 2.70 -15.33 -16.26
N LYS A 130 2.55 -16.32 -17.15
CA LYS A 130 1.31 -16.55 -17.90
C LYS A 130 0.25 -17.28 -17.07
N LEU A 131 0.63 -17.88 -15.95
CA LEU A 131 -0.29 -18.55 -15.05
C LEU A 131 -1.11 -17.53 -14.27
N ASN A 132 -2.35 -17.90 -13.94
CA ASN A 132 -3.13 -17.10 -13.01
C ASN A 132 -2.59 -17.23 -11.57
N ILE A 133 -2.97 -16.30 -10.70
CA ILE A 133 -2.45 -16.23 -9.33
C ILE A 133 -2.68 -17.54 -8.54
N HIS A 134 -3.82 -18.22 -8.75
CA HIS A 134 -4.12 -19.48 -8.07
C HIS A 134 -3.17 -20.61 -8.48
N GLN A 135 -2.86 -20.69 -9.78
CA GLN A 135 -1.90 -21.65 -10.33
C GLN A 135 -0.48 -21.35 -9.86
N GLN A 136 -0.08 -20.07 -9.83
CA GLN A 136 1.21 -19.68 -9.29
C GLN A 136 1.35 -20.06 -7.81
N LEU A 137 0.31 -19.83 -7.01
CA LEU A 137 0.29 -20.21 -5.58
C LEU A 137 0.32 -21.73 -5.36
N ASP A 138 -0.41 -22.51 -6.16
CA ASP A 138 -0.38 -23.98 -6.09
C ASP A 138 1.01 -24.54 -6.45
N LEU A 139 1.63 -24.01 -7.52
CA LEU A 139 2.99 -24.40 -7.89
C LEU A 139 4.01 -23.93 -6.86
N LEU A 140 3.84 -22.75 -6.28
CA LEU A 140 4.70 -22.27 -5.20
C LEU A 140 4.63 -23.22 -4.00
N ALA A 141 3.43 -23.59 -3.54
CA ALA A 141 3.26 -24.52 -2.42
C ALA A 141 3.95 -25.87 -2.69
N LYS A 142 3.83 -26.39 -3.93
CA LYS A 142 4.53 -27.61 -4.33
C LYS A 142 6.04 -27.42 -4.41
N ALA A 143 6.51 -26.28 -4.90
CA ALA A 143 7.93 -25.93 -4.97
C ALA A 143 8.56 -25.84 -3.59
N GLU A 144 7.87 -25.23 -2.61
CA GLU A 144 8.31 -25.17 -1.22
C GLU A 144 8.48 -26.56 -0.60
N VAL A 145 7.58 -27.50 -0.92
CA VAL A 145 7.69 -28.90 -0.47
C VAL A 145 8.87 -29.61 -1.14
N ILE A 146 9.07 -29.42 -2.45
CA ILE A 146 10.16 -30.05 -3.22
C ILE A 146 11.53 -29.54 -2.76
N LEU A 147 11.65 -28.23 -2.52
CA LEU A 147 12.92 -27.58 -2.19
C LEU A 147 13.21 -27.55 -0.68
N GLY A 148 12.21 -27.84 0.15
CA GLY A 148 12.34 -27.79 1.61
C GLY A 148 12.50 -26.35 2.17
N THR A 149 12.28 -25.33 1.35
CA THR A 149 12.36 -23.91 1.70
C THR A 149 10.97 -23.30 1.75
N GLN A 150 10.63 -22.56 2.81
CA GLN A 150 9.36 -21.83 2.90
C GLN A 150 9.61 -20.33 2.90
N ILE A 151 8.90 -19.60 2.03
CA ILE A 151 8.92 -18.14 2.04
C ILE A 151 8.40 -17.65 3.39
N GLY A 152 9.23 -16.88 4.11
CA GLY A 152 8.85 -16.23 5.37
C GLY A 152 9.14 -17.01 6.67
N LYS A 153 9.62 -18.26 6.61
CA LYS A 153 10.04 -18.98 7.84
C LYS A 153 11.36 -18.44 8.43
N ASP A 154 12.27 -17.95 7.60
CA ASP A 154 13.57 -17.45 8.07
C ASP A 154 13.45 -16.17 8.91
N LYS A 155 12.42 -15.33 8.65
CA LYS A 155 12.12 -14.17 9.50
C LYS A 155 11.59 -14.55 10.89
N LYS A 156 10.91 -15.70 11.03
CA LYS A 156 10.42 -16.19 12.33
C LYS A 156 11.50 -16.86 13.19
N ARG A 157 12.55 -17.41 12.58
CA ARG A 157 13.71 -17.96 13.33
C ARG A 157 14.57 -16.85 13.94
N ALA A 158 14.92 -15.82 13.16
CA ALA A 158 15.72 -14.69 13.65
C ALA A 158 15.05 -13.96 14.84
N ALA A 159 13.73 -13.80 14.84
CA ALA A 159 13.00 -13.20 15.96
C ALA A 159 12.95 -14.10 17.21
N LYS A 160 13.00 -15.43 17.03
CA LYS A 160 12.96 -16.39 18.14
C LYS A 160 14.33 -16.54 18.82
N ASP A 161 15.42 -16.43 18.05
CA ASP A 161 16.79 -16.49 18.57
C ASP A 161 17.20 -15.20 19.32
N LEU A 162 16.55 -14.07 19.03
CA LEU A 162 16.70 -12.81 19.80
C LEU A 162 15.88 -12.79 21.11
N LEU A 163 14.93 -13.72 21.30
CA LEU A 163 14.00 -13.77 22.44
C LEU A 163 14.29 -14.91 23.42
N SER A 164 15.42 -15.59 23.29
CA SER A 164 15.94 -16.53 24.30
C SER A 164 17.03 -15.87 25.16
N PRO A 165 16.68 -15.14 26.25
CA PRO A 165 17.64 -14.75 27.26
C PRO A 165 17.85 -15.90 28.25
N GLU A 166 18.72 -16.84 27.90
CA GLU A 166 19.40 -17.72 28.86
C GLU A 166 20.88 -17.69 28.43
N ALA A 167 21.84 -17.06 29.12
CA ALA A 167 22.01 -16.90 30.55
C ALA A 167 22.70 -15.55 30.84
N ALA A 168 21.99 -14.63 31.50
CA ALA A 168 22.60 -13.56 32.26
C ALA A 168 22.95 -14.11 33.65
N ASP A 169 24.26 -14.23 33.86
CA ASP A 169 24.94 -13.77 35.08
C ASP A 169 24.25 -14.08 36.42
N LYS A 170 24.72 -15.13 37.10
CA LYS A 170 24.55 -15.24 38.55
C LYS A 170 25.49 -14.24 39.20
N PRO A 171 25.02 -13.23 39.96
CA PRO A 171 25.92 -12.45 40.79
C PRO A 171 26.31 -13.28 42.01
N ASP A 172 27.61 -13.33 42.28
CA ASP A 172 28.20 -13.82 43.51
C ASP A 172 27.53 -13.18 44.73
N ALA A 173 27.05 -14.02 45.64
CA ALA A 173 26.62 -13.60 46.97
C ALA A 173 27.77 -13.85 47.96
N PHE A 174 28.20 -12.77 48.61
CA PHE A 174 29.06 -12.75 49.79
C PHE A 174 28.45 -13.54 50.97
#